data_AF-A0A2T1E2K4-F1
#
_entry.id   AF-A0A2T1E2K4-F1
#
_cell.length_a   1.000
_cell.length_b   1.000
_cell.length_c   1.000
_cell.angle_alpha   90.00
_cell.angle_beta   90.00
_cell.angle_gamma   90.00
#
_symmetry.space_group_name_H-M   'P 1'
#
loop_
_entity.id
_entity.type
_entity.pdbx_description
1 polymer ?
#
loop_
_entity_poly.entity_id
_entity_poly.type
_entity_poly.pdbx_seq_one_letter_code
_entity_poly.pdbx_strand_id
1 'polypeptide(L)'
;MEPLVFFLLIVGALCLKKQQEEPQPPTDRKPGEFVINPPPPPDKNAVVQENAKQSLVLVLVISASQAEFLESLKNKKDIDVSEGEQLYQITRYLWLGTETKLSENRPDINEYSVAKGAESEYDIYLVYIQLKKADKGFNSNVNQLDRFDAFRKLADLPVNFTISDRLQMEAYGNIEVYNR
;
A
#
# COMPACT_ATOMS: atom_id res chain seq x y z
N MET A 1 49.80 -38.64 9.15
CA MET A 1 49.07 -39.85 8.75
C MET A 1 47.61 -39.46 8.57
N GLU A 2 47.18 -39.27 7.32
CA GLU A 2 45.81 -39.65 6.95
C GLU A 2 45.72 -41.20 6.96
N PRO A 3 44.51 -41.82 6.94
CA PRO A 3 43.74 -41.91 5.69
C PRO A 3 42.22 -41.67 5.84
N LEU A 4 41.67 -40.82 4.96
CA LEU A 4 40.73 -41.18 3.88
C LEU A 4 39.97 -42.51 3.95
N VAL A 5 38.63 -42.48 3.85
CA VAL A 5 37.75 -43.27 2.93
C VAL A 5 36.36 -42.59 2.91
N PHE A 6 36.03 -41.76 1.92
CA PHE A 6 35.30 -42.07 0.67
C PHE A 6 34.00 -42.89 0.80
N PHE A 7 32.84 -42.23 0.68
CA PHE A 7 31.73 -42.79 -0.08
C PHE A 7 31.16 -41.72 -1.03
N LEU A 8 31.30 -42.04 -2.32
CA LEU A 8 30.87 -41.31 -3.50
C LEU A 8 29.47 -41.82 -3.93
N LEU A 9 28.67 -40.90 -4.52
CA LEU A 9 27.85 -41.11 -5.74
C LEU A 9 26.54 -41.93 -5.60
N ILE A 10 25.34 -41.55 -6.09
CA ILE A 10 24.93 -40.95 -7.38
C ILE A 10 23.47 -40.42 -7.34
N VAL A 11 23.30 -39.21 -7.89
CA VAL A 11 22.33 -38.74 -8.92
C VAL A 11 20.83 -39.04 -8.78
N GLY A 12 20.05 -37.95 -8.87
CA GLY A 12 18.67 -37.98 -9.32
C GLY A 12 18.20 -36.58 -9.73
N ALA A 13 18.34 -36.26 -11.01
CA ALA A 13 18.02 -34.98 -11.62
C ALA A 13 16.52 -34.61 -11.54
N LEU A 14 16.22 -33.32 -11.35
CA LEU A 14 15.00 -32.68 -11.84
C LEU A 14 15.23 -31.16 -11.93
N CYS A 15 16.04 -30.78 -12.93
CA CYS A 15 16.09 -29.42 -13.44
C CYS A 15 14.99 -29.21 -14.48
N LEU A 16 14.32 -28.06 -14.33
CA LEU A 16 13.73 -27.20 -15.36
C LEU A 16 13.05 -27.85 -16.57
N LYS A 17 11.74 -27.58 -16.70
CA LYS A 17 11.18 -26.93 -17.91
C LYS A 17 9.70 -26.63 -17.73
N LYS A 18 9.33 -25.34 -17.81
CA LYS A 18 8.08 -24.89 -18.46
C LYS A 18 8.17 -23.39 -18.79
N GLN A 19 8.78 -23.10 -19.92
CA GLN A 19 8.45 -21.98 -20.81
C GLN A 19 8.06 -22.65 -22.14
N GLN A 20 6.81 -22.52 -22.55
CA GLN A 20 6.28 -21.50 -23.45
C GLN A 20 6.36 -22.01 -24.90
N GLU A 21 5.19 -22.26 -25.50
CA GLU A 21 5.06 -22.26 -26.95
C GLU A 21 3.81 -21.44 -27.30
N GLU A 22 4.08 -20.41 -28.10
CA GLU A 22 3.18 -19.43 -28.66
C GLU A 22 2.41 -20.05 -29.85
N PRO A 23 1.21 -19.56 -30.22
CA PRO A 23 0.39 -20.19 -31.24
C PRO A 23 0.83 -19.79 -32.65
N GLN A 24 0.92 -20.75 -33.58
CA GLN A 24 0.85 -20.46 -35.02
C GLN A 24 -0.36 -21.15 -35.70
N PRO A 25 -1.08 -20.46 -36.61
CA PRO A 25 -2.18 -20.98 -37.43
C PRO A 25 -1.62 -21.77 -38.64
N PRO A 26 -2.36 -22.52 -39.50
CA PRO A 26 -3.74 -22.26 -39.98
C PRO A 26 -4.58 -23.55 -40.22
N THR A 27 -5.83 -23.43 -40.72
CA THR A 27 -6.33 -24.10 -41.96
C THR A 27 -7.82 -23.79 -42.18
N ASP A 28 -8.12 -23.35 -43.41
CA ASP A 28 -9.42 -23.21 -44.07
C ASP A 28 -10.52 -24.23 -43.71
N ARG A 29 -11.75 -23.73 -43.47
CA ARG A 29 -12.99 -24.33 -44.00
C ARG A 29 -14.03 -23.26 -44.38
N LYS A 30 -14.67 -23.54 -45.52
CA LYS A 30 -15.65 -22.84 -46.38
C LYS A 30 -16.91 -22.23 -45.70
N PRO A 31 -17.67 -21.39 -46.44
CA PRO A 31 -18.58 -20.37 -45.91
C PRO A 31 -20.00 -20.89 -45.63
N GLY A 32 -20.57 -20.43 -44.51
CA GLY A 32 -21.98 -20.58 -44.16
C GLY A 32 -22.61 -19.21 -43.92
N GLU A 33 -23.76 -19.00 -44.55
CA GLU A 33 -24.69 -17.86 -44.53
C GLU A 33 -24.57 -16.82 -43.40
N PHE A 34 -24.36 -15.56 -43.81
CA PHE A 34 -24.68 -14.39 -42.98
C PHE A 34 -26.20 -14.20 -42.95
N VAL A 35 -26.83 -14.54 -41.82
CA VAL A 35 -28.14 -13.97 -41.45
C VAL A 35 -27.87 -12.67 -40.71
N ILE A 36 -28.09 -11.55 -41.39
CA ILE A 36 -28.00 -10.20 -40.80
C ILE A 36 -29.27 -9.98 -39.96
N ASN A 37 -29.19 -10.21 -38.66
CA ASN A 37 -30.18 -9.65 -37.73
C ASN A 37 -29.78 -8.21 -37.41
N PRO A 38 -30.68 -7.21 -37.56
CA PRO A 38 -30.36 -5.83 -37.20
C PRO A 38 -30.12 -5.71 -35.67
N PRO A 39 -29.18 -4.87 -35.23
CA PRO A 39 -28.96 -4.63 -33.81
C PRO A 39 -30.19 -3.95 -33.17
N PRO A 40 -30.62 -4.36 -31.97
CA PRO A 40 -31.65 -3.64 -31.25
C PRO A 40 -31.17 -2.22 -30.87
N PRO A 41 -32.09 -1.24 -30.78
CA PRO A 41 -31.74 0.16 -30.53
C PRO A 41 -31.06 0.35 -29.17
N PRO A 42 -30.20 1.38 -29.01
CA PRO A 42 -29.46 1.61 -27.79
C PRO A 42 -30.42 2.00 -26.65
N ASP A 43 -30.44 1.17 -25.62
CA ASP A 43 -31.17 1.41 -24.37
C ASP A 43 -30.68 2.71 -23.72
N LYS A 44 -31.61 3.64 -23.47
CA LYS A 44 -31.38 4.95 -22.85
C LYS A 44 -31.09 4.89 -21.34
N ASN A 45 -30.63 3.75 -20.85
CA ASN A 45 -30.20 3.56 -19.47
C ASN A 45 -28.71 3.30 -19.44
N ALA A 46 -27.93 4.23 -20.02
CA ALA A 46 -26.55 4.40 -19.61
C ALA A 46 -26.59 4.89 -18.16
N VAL A 47 -26.57 3.93 -17.23
CA VAL A 47 -26.16 4.16 -15.85
C VAL A 47 -24.80 4.81 -15.95
N VAL A 48 -24.78 6.13 -15.80
CA VAL A 48 -23.59 6.91 -15.52
C VAL A 48 -23.05 6.31 -14.23
N GLN A 49 -22.10 5.37 -14.36
CA GLN A 49 -21.27 4.98 -13.24
C GLN A 49 -20.56 6.26 -12.82
N GLU A 50 -21.07 6.89 -11.76
CA GLU A 50 -20.27 7.80 -10.95
C GLU A 50 -18.98 7.05 -10.63
N ASN A 51 -17.91 7.42 -11.33
CA ASN A 51 -16.55 7.12 -10.89
C ASN A 51 -16.36 7.90 -9.59
N ALA A 52 -16.88 7.36 -8.48
CA ALA A 52 -16.60 7.83 -7.14
C ALA A 52 -15.08 7.83 -7.02
N LYS A 53 -14.52 9.04 -7.03
CA LYS A 53 -13.08 9.28 -6.98
C LYS A 53 -12.59 8.75 -5.63
N GLN A 54 -12.14 7.50 -5.60
CA GLN A 54 -11.65 6.85 -4.40
C GLN A 54 -10.37 7.59 -3.96
N SER A 55 -10.51 8.45 -2.95
CA SER A 55 -9.39 9.18 -2.35
C SER A 55 -8.35 8.20 -1.87
N LEU A 56 -7.11 8.37 -2.32
CA LEU A 56 -5.99 7.53 -1.94
C LEU A 56 -5.40 8.05 -0.62
N VAL A 57 -5.23 7.16 0.36
CA VAL A 57 -4.80 7.50 1.72
C VAL A 57 -3.58 6.65 2.09
N LEU A 58 -2.55 7.32 2.58
CA LEU A 58 -1.39 6.73 3.22
C LEU A 58 -1.53 6.92 4.73
N VAL A 59 -1.46 5.82 5.48
CA VAL A 59 -1.49 5.84 6.96
C VAL A 59 -0.11 5.47 7.46
N LEU A 60 0.46 6.29 8.34
CA LEU A 60 1.74 6.04 8.99
C LEU A 60 1.51 5.81 10.48
N VAL A 61 2.14 4.78 11.04
CA VAL A 61 2.16 4.50 12.48
C VAL A 61 3.48 5.00 13.06
N ILE A 62 3.39 5.98 13.95
CA ILE A 62 4.56 6.68 14.52
C ILE A 62 4.48 6.63 16.05
N SER A 63 5.59 6.33 16.71
CA SER A 63 5.66 6.30 18.18
C SER A 63 5.37 7.66 18.80
N ALA A 64 4.71 7.67 19.96
CA ALA A 64 4.45 8.88 20.73
C ALA A 64 5.73 9.61 21.19
N SER A 65 6.88 8.93 21.20
CA SER A 65 8.19 9.56 21.41
C SER A 65 8.52 10.66 20.39
N GLN A 66 7.85 10.68 19.24
CA GLN A 66 8.04 11.67 18.17
C GLN A 66 7.06 12.85 18.25
N ALA A 67 6.36 13.03 19.38
CA ALA A 67 5.31 14.04 19.53
C ALA A 67 5.75 15.45 19.14
N GLU A 68 6.95 15.88 19.52
CA GLU A 68 7.46 17.23 19.19
C GLU A 68 7.56 17.46 17.68
N PHE A 69 8.06 16.47 16.94
CA PHE A 69 8.12 16.52 15.48
C PHE A 69 6.72 16.58 14.87
N LEU A 70 5.81 15.74 15.34
CA LEU A 70 4.44 15.68 14.81
C LEU A 70 3.64 16.96 15.11
N GLU A 71 3.81 17.55 16.28
CA GLU A 71 3.21 18.84 16.63
C GLU A 71 3.76 19.97 15.75
N SER A 72 5.08 20.01 15.50
CA SER A 72 5.67 20.95 14.53
C SER A 72 5.06 20.78 13.15
N LEU A 73 4.94 19.54 12.67
CA LEU A 73 4.36 19.21 11.38
C LEU A 73 2.88 19.65 11.28
N LYS A 74 2.09 19.34 12.30
CA LYS A 74 0.67 19.72 12.43
C LYS A 74 0.48 21.24 12.39
N ASN A 75 1.38 21.99 13.03
CA ASN A 75 1.34 23.45 13.05
C ASN A 75 1.73 24.07 11.70
N LYS A 76 2.74 23.49 11.03
CA LYS A 76 3.18 23.92 9.70
C LYS A 76 2.14 23.66 8.62
N LYS A 77 1.37 22.56 8.74
CA LYS A 77 0.36 22.09 7.77
C LYS A 77 0.91 21.81 6.37
N ASP A 78 2.21 21.61 6.27
CA ASP A 78 2.90 21.27 5.04
C ASP A 78 4.03 20.28 5.36
N ILE A 79 4.44 19.49 4.37
CA ILE A 79 5.53 18.52 4.50
C ILE A 79 6.58 18.93 3.48
N ASP A 80 7.78 19.31 3.92
CA ASP A 80 8.90 19.51 3.01
C ASP A 80 9.72 18.22 2.81
N VAL A 81 10.75 18.29 1.97
CA VAL A 81 11.58 17.12 1.67
C VAL A 81 12.26 16.57 2.92
N SER A 82 12.74 17.43 3.82
CA SER A 82 13.41 17.02 5.07
C SER A 82 12.43 16.33 6.01
N GLU A 83 11.21 16.85 6.13
CA GLU A 83 10.15 16.26 6.94
C GLU A 83 9.67 14.93 6.35
N GLY A 84 9.63 14.81 5.02
CA GLY A 84 9.39 13.55 4.32
C GLY A 84 10.47 12.51 4.65
N GLU A 85 11.74 12.89 4.65
CA GLU A 85 12.85 12.01 5.06
C GLU A 85 12.76 11.62 6.54
N GLN A 86 12.39 12.55 7.41
CA GLN A 86 12.21 12.27 8.83
C GLN A 86 11.03 11.32 9.07
N LEU A 87 9.90 11.51 8.38
CA LEU A 87 8.77 10.60 8.37
C LEU A 87 9.20 9.19 7.95
N TYR A 88 10.04 9.07 6.92
CA TYR A 88 10.62 7.77 6.54
C TYR A 88 11.35 7.15 7.73
N GLN A 89 12.26 7.88 8.37
CA GLN A 89 13.09 7.35 9.46
C GLN A 89 12.26 6.83 10.65
N ILE A 90 11.21 7.56 11.04
CA ILE A 90 10.45 7.29 12.26
C ILE A 90 9.24 6.37 12.04
N THR A 91 8.81 6.17 10.80
CA THR A 91 7.69 5.27 10.48
C THR A 91 8.14 3.82 10.59
N ARG A 92 7.43 3.03 11.39
CA ARG A 92 7.65 1.57 11.46
C ARG A 92 6.68 0.79 10.59
N TYR A 93 5.41 1.18 10.64
CA TYR A 93 4.35 0.54 9.88
C TYR A 93 3.64 1.57 9.03
N LEU A 94 3.21 1.14 7.84
CA LEU A 94 2.41 1.97 6.97
C LEU A 94 1.36 1.15 6.22
N TRP A 95 0.36 1.84 5.72
CA TRP A 95 -0.67 1.28 4.88
C TRP A 95 -1.02 2.25 3.76
N LEU A 96 -1.28 1.71 2.57
CA LEU A 96 -1.74 2.46 1.41
C LEU A 96 -3.05 1.86 0.93
N GLY A 97 -4.08 2.68 0.79
CA GLY A 97 -5.35 2.24 0.25
C GLY A 97 -6.29 3.38 -0.06
N THR A 98 -7.58 3.08 -0.08
CA THR A 98 -8.63 4.07 -0.37
C THR A 98 -9.34 4.46 0.91
N GLU A 99 -9.87 5.67 0.96
CA GLU A 99 -10.66 6.16 2.09
C GLU A 99 -11.84 5.22 2.43
N THR A 100 -12.49 4.65 1.40
CA THR A 100 -13.55 3.65 1.58
C THR A 100 -13.04 2.42 2.34
N LYS A 101 -11.94 1.80 1.90
CA LYS A 101 -11.34 0.65 2.59
C LYS A 101 -10.88 0.99 4.00
N LEU A 102 -10.36 2.20 4.20
CA LEU A 102 -9.99 2.66 5.52
C LEU A 102 -11.23 2.73 6.40
N SER A 103 -12.34 3.32 5.94
CA SER A 103 -13.57 3.47 6.70
C SER A 103 -14.27 2.14 7.04
N GLU A 104 -14.20 1.14 6.15
CA GLU A 104 -14.75 -0.20 6.40
C GLU A 104 -13.99 -0.92 7.52
N ASN A 105 -12.68 -0.70 7.62
CA ASN A 105 -11.80 -1.37 8.55
C ASN A 105 -11.39 -0.49 9.74
N ARG A 106 -11.88 0.74 9.84
CA ARG A 106 -11.50 1.68 10.90
C ARG A 106 -12.26 1.29 12.17
N PRO A 107 -11.57 0.81 13.22
CA PRO A 107 -12.22 0.73 14.53
C PRO A 107 -12.60 2.15 14.98
N ASP A 108 -13.53 2.29 15.91
CA ASP A 108 -13.69 3.58 16.57
C ASP A 108 -12.40 3.87 17.34
N ILE A 109 -11.49 4.62 16.71
CA ILE A 109 -10.17 4.89 17.26
C ILE A 109 -10.26 5.62 18.59
N ASN A 110 -11.40 6.24 18.89
CA ASN A 110 -11.64 6.92 20.16
C ASN A 110 -11.63 5.95 21.35
N GLU A 111 -11.96 4.67 21.14
CA GLU A 111 -11.85 3.61 22.17
C GLU A 111 -10.41 3.42 22.67
N TYR A 112 -9.43 3.79 21.84
CA TYR A 112 -8.00 3.68 22.15
C TYR A 112 -7.38 5.02 22.57
N SER A 113 -8.19 6.03 22.86
CA SER A 113 -7.69 7.33 23.29
C SER A 113 -6.93 7.23 24.61
N VAL A 114 -5.76 7.86 24.67
CA VAL A 114 -4.94 7.89 25.88
C VAL A 114 -5.33 9.09 26.74
N ALA A 115 -5.82 8.83 27.95
CA ALA A 115 -6.10 9.89 28.91
C ALA A 115 -4.80 10.50 29.45
N LYS A 116 -4.85 11.81 29.76
CA LYS A 116 -3.71 12.52 30.35
C LYS A 116 -3.24 11.83 31.63
N GLY A 117 -1.94 11.51 31.70
CA GLY A 117 -1.34 10.81 32.84
C GLY A 117 -1.43 9.28 32.79
N ALA A 118 -2.10 8.70 31.80
CA ALA A 118 -2.09 7.25 31.50
C ALA A 118 -1.16 6.90 30.32
N GLU A 119 -0.23 7.81 30.03
CA GLU A 119 0.66 7.78 28.88
C GLU A 119 1.72 6.68 29.00
N SER A 120 1.93 5.95 27.91
CA SER A 120 2.90 4.86 27.79
C SER A 120 3.91 5.14 26.66
N GLU A 121 5.13 4.62 26.78
CA GLU A 121 6.16 4.71 25.74
C GLU A 121 5.76 4.00 24.43
N TYR A 122 4.83 3.04 24.53
CA TYR A 122 4.31 2.25 23.41
C TYR A 122 3.14 2.93 22.68
N ASP A 123 2.65 4.05 23.20
CA ASP A 123 1.61 4.81 22.54
C ASP A 123 2.08 5.30 21.17
N ILE A 124 1.11 5.63 20.32
CA ILE A 124 1.33 6.00 18.94
C ILE A 124 0.50 7.20 18.52
N TYR A 125 0.86 7.73 17.36
CA TYR A 125 0.05 8.60 16.54
C TYR A 125 -0.17 7.94 15.18
N LEU A 126 -1.36 8.17 14.62
CA LEU A 126 -1.67 7.84 13.24
C LEU A 126 -1.62 9.11 12.39
N VAL A 127 -0.76 9.11 11.38
CA VAL A 127 -0.69 10.19 10.40
C VAL A 127 -1.41 9.72 9.14
N TYR A 128 -2.51 10.39 8.82
CA TYR A 128 -3.31 10.13 7.62
C TYR A 128 -2.96 11.17 6.56
N ILE A 129 -2.42 10.73 5.43
CA ILE A 129 -2.00 11.59 4.32
C ILE A 129 -2.84 11.26 3.10
N GLN A 130 -3.58 12.24 2.60
CA GLN A 130 -4.36 12.10 1.38
C GLN A 130 -3.47 12.39 0.17
N LEU A 131 -3.30 11.42 -0.74
CA LEU A 131 -2.41 11.54 -1.88
C LEU A 131 -3.16 11.96 -3.15
N LYS A 132 -2.57 12.88 -3.93
CA LYS A 132 -3.09 13.29 -5.24
C LYS A 132 -3.10 12.15 -6.26
N LYS A 133 -2.12 11.26 -6.14
CA LYS A 133 -1.89 10.11 -7.02
C LYS A 133 -1.20 9.00 -6.24
N ALA A 134 -1.37 7.77 -6.71
CA ALA A 134 -0.59 6.65 -6.18
C ALA A 134 0.90 6.84 -6.48
N ASP A 135 1.75 6.53 -5.50
CA ASP A 135 3.18 6.31 -5.71
C ASP A 135 3.51 4.86 -5.36
N LYS A 136 4.16 4.16 -6.29
CA LYS A 136 4.46 2.73 -6.13
C LYS A 136 5.41 2.47 -4.95
N GLY A 137 6.23 3.44 -4.53
CA GLY A 137 7.12 3.28 -3.37
C GLY A 137 6.37 3.16 -2.04
N PHE A 138 5.06 3.41 -2.00
CA PHE A 138 4.20 3.10 -0.86
C PHE A 138 3.47 1.77 -1.01
N ASN A 139 3.95 0.82 -1.81
CA ASN A 139 3.41 -0.54 -1.81
C ASN A 139 4.11 -1.40 -0.73
N SER A 140 3.52 -2.54 -0.39
CA SER A 140 4.07 -3.44 0.64
C SER A 140 5.39 -4.11 0.23
N ASN A 141 5.53 -4.48 -1.04
CA ASN A 141 6.70 -5.20 -1.55
C ASN A 141 7.53 -4.32 -2.50
N VAL A 142 8.27 -3.36 -1.93
CA VAL A 142 9.19 -2.48 -2.65
C VAL A 142 10.54 -2.45 -1.98
N ASN A 143 11.58 -2.07 -2.73
CA ASN A 143 12.89 -1.86 -2.13
C ASN A 143 12.92 -0.57 -1.29
N GLN A 144 13.87 -0.52 -0.35
CA GLN A 144 13.97 0.57 0.61
C GLN A 144 14.34 1.92 -0.03
N LEU A 145 15.05 1.91 -1.16
CA LEU A 145 15.43 3.13 -1.88
C LEU A 145 14.22 3.76 -2.56
N ASP A 146 13.41 2.96 -3.28
CA ASP A 146 12.15 3.42 -3.89
C ASP A 146 11.19 3.96 -2.84
N ARG A 147 11.16 3.31 -1.67
CA ARG A 147 10.35 3.79 -0.56
C ARG A 147 10.88 5.11 -0.01
N PHE A 148 12.18 5.23 0.22
CA PHE A 148 12.80 6.49 0.66
C PHE A 148 12.49 7.64 -0.32
N ASP A 149 12.60 7.38 -1.62
CA ASP A 149 12.25 8.33 -2.66
C ASP A 149 10.77 8.71 -2.64
N ALA A 150 9.87 7.77 -2.35
CA ALA A 150 8.44 8.06 -2.21
C ALA A 150 8.15 8.97 -1.01
N PHE A 151 8.82 8.77 0.12
CA PHE A 151 8.72 9.65 1.28
C PHE A 151 9.25 11.07 0.98
N ARG A 152 10.37 11.20 0.26
CA ARG A 152 10.87 12.52 -0.18
C ARG A 152 9.88 13.26 -1.08
N LYS A 153 9.15 12.55 -1.93
CA LYS A 153 8.11 13.11 -2.79
C LYS A 153 6.85 13.55 -2.04
N LEU A 154 6.74 13.30 -0.73
CA LEU A 154 5.64 13.84 0.08
C LEU A 154 5.62 15.38 0.11
N ALA A 155 6.66 16.07 -0.37
CA ALA A 155 6.57 17.51 -0.59
C ALA A 155 5.61 17.92 -1.72
N ASP A 156 5.43 17.07 -2.73
CA ASP A 156 4.66 17.41 -3.93
C ASP A 156 3.37 16.58 -4.07
N LEU A 157 3.35 15.40 -3.43
CA LEU A 157 2.29 14.40 -3.56
C LEU A 157 1.00 14.65 -2.75
N PRO A 158 1.01 15.19 -1.52
CA PRO A 158 -0.18 15.24 -0.68
C PRO A 158 -1.13 16.35 -1.09
N VAL A 159 -2.41 16.10 -0.86
CA VAL A 159 -3.48 17.11 -0.89
C VAL A 159 -3.64 17.73 0.49
N ASN A 160 -3.59 16.89 1.53
CA ASN A 160 -3.79 17.25 2.92
C ASN A 160 -3.27 16.11 3.80
N PHE A 161 -3.01 16.39 5.08
CA PHE A 161 -2.80 15.36 6.09
C PHE A 161 -3.44 15.75 7.43
N THR A 162 -3.74 14.73 8.23
CA THR A 162 -4.23 14.87 9.59
C THR A 162 -3.47 13.93 10.51
N ILE A 163 -3.19 14.37 11.73
CA ILE A 163 -2.56 13.56 12.76
C ILE A 163 -3.61 13.30 13.83
N SER A 164 -3.78 12.04 14.25
CA SER A 164 -4.67 11.69 15.35
C SER A 164 -4.21 12.32 16.68
N ASP A 165 -5.06 12.25 17.70
CA ASP A 165 -4.57 12.35 19.07
C ASP A 165 -3.68 11.14 19.42
N ARG A 166 -3.11 11.14 20.62
CA ARG A 166 -2.30 10.03 21.12
C ARG A 166 -3.20 8.82 21.38
N LEU A 167 -2.81 7.68 20.82
CA LEU A 167 -3.57 6.44 20.87
C LEU A 167 -2.74 5.31 21.49
N GLN A 168 -3.43 4.35 22.09
CA GLN A 168 -2.83 3.08 22.47
C GLN A 168 -2.36 2.31 21.21
N MET A 169 -1.36 1.45 21.37
CA MET A 169 -0.74 0.71 20.27
C MET A 169 -1.75 -0.14 19.49
N GLU A 170 -2.79 -0.63 20.16
CA GLU A 170 -3.85 -1.47 19.62
C GLU A 170 -4.70 -0.76 18.56
N ALA A 171 -4.68 0.58 18.50
CA ALA A 171 -5.52 1.37 17.59
C ALA A 171 -5.30 1.07 16.10
N TYR A 172 -4.10 0.63 15.71
CA TYR A 172 -3.83 0.23 14.33
C TYR A 172 -4.09 -1.25 14.06
N GLY A 173 -4.48 -2.06 15.05
CA GLY A 173 -4.57 -3.51 14.93
C GLY A 173 -5.51 -4.01 13.82
N ASN A 174 -6.55 -3.25 13.50
CA ASN A 174 -7.50 -3.55 12.41
C ASN A 174 -7.14 -2.86 11.09
N ILE A 175 -6.13 -1.98 11.09
CA ILE A 175 -5.55 -1.41 9.89
C ILE A 175 -4.50 -2.43 9.43
N GLU A 176 -4.65 -2.97 8.21
CA GLU A 176 -3.75 -3.98 7.62
C GLU A 176 -2.35 -3.39 7.27
N VAL A 177 -1.74 -2.71 8.22
CA VAL A 177 -0.42 -2.09 8.08
C VAL A 177 0.64 -3.16 7.86
N TYR A 178 1.67 -2.77 7.12
CA TYR A 178 2.83 -3.61 6.87
C TYR A 178 4.10 -2.89 7.29
N ASN A 179 5.14 -3.68 7.54
CA ASN A 179 6.46 -3.15 7.89
C ASN A 179 7.06 -2.41 6.68
N ARG A 180 7.69 -1.28 6.96
CA ARG A 180 8.29 -0.38 5.99
C ARG A 180 9.48 -1.02 5.28
#